data_AF-A0A6N9AE44-F1
#
_entry.id   AF-A0A6N9AE44-F1
#
_cell.length_a   1.000
_cell.length_b   1.000
_cell.length_c   1.000
_cell.angle_alpha   90.00
_cell.angle_beta   90.00
_cell.angle_gamma   90.00
#
_symmetry.space_group_name_H-M   'P 1'
#
loop_
_entity.id
_entity.type
_entity.pdbx_description
1 polymer ?
#
loop_
_entity_poly.entity_id
_entity_poly.type
_entity_poly.pdbx_seq_one_letter_code
_entity_poly.pdbx_strand_id
1 'polypeptide(L)'
;MIANDFYEDRLDLSARNMGSDNAWAQMPEVECVEAIRCDPRISARDVRLFLTFISAMDRVRDAVRLWSAGFDLFEAHPEVFNPIEASAMPFSVLRARLFDSGVSQRHGPDTEAWRSIAGSLARRSGSVCRVIDSGVGDAKELLRDLRSRDRMGRSRYPMLRGPKLAPMWVRIMSSPGGADIDRIDIIPVAVDVQVRRVTENLKVTDTQGLKLKKAKPEIQSAWHNAVSAARIGGPSGIKGTCAALDPALWFFGKYGCSHCENERQRVPIGLACNHCQLDFPIAAKGSRPGTSN
;
A
#
# COMPACT_ATOMS: atom_id res chain seq x y z
N MET A 1 17.41 6.77 -7.72
CA MET A 1 17.96 5.40 -7.63
C MET A 1 16.90 4.42 -7.19
N ILE A 2 16.45 4.42 -5.92
CA ILE A 2 15.46 3.46 -5.38
C ILE A 2 14.25 3.24 -6.30
N ALA A 3 13.54 4.32 -6.66
CA ALA A 3 12.36 4.20 -7.52
C ALA A 3 12.70 3.66 -8.92
N ASN A 4 13.81 4.08 -9.51
CA ASN A 4 14.21 3.59 -10.84
C ASN A 4 14.62 2.12 -10.77
N ASP A 5 15.34 1.71 -9.73
CA ASP A 5 15.69 0.30 -9.54
C ASP A 5 14.41 -0.56 -9.45
N PHE A 6 13.41 -0.06 -8.74
CA PHE A 6 12.12 -0.71 -8.54
C PHE A 6 11.22 -0.74 -9.78
N TYR A 7 11.13 0.37 -10.54
CA TYR A 7 10.22 0.49 -11.67
C TYR A 7 10.82 0.07 -13.03
N GLU A 8 12.14 -0.05 -13.13
CA GLU A 8 12.86 -0.35 -14.38
C GLU A 8 13.57 -1.71 -14.34
N ASP A 9 13.04 -2.64 -13.54
CA ASP A 9 13.46 -4.06 -13.48
C ASP A 9 14.97 -4.24 -13.23
N ARG A 10 15.54 -3.38 -12.39
CA ARG A 10 16.98 -3.42 -12.03
C ARG A 10 17.22 -4.12 -10.69
N LEU A 11 16.23 -4.84 -10.18
CA LEU A 11 16.36 -5.54 -8.91
C LEU A 11 16.89 -6.97 -9.09
N ASP A 12 17.84 -7.36 -8.24
CA ASP A 12 18.27 -8.76 -8.10
C ASP A 12 17.61 -9.39 -6.87
N LEU A 13 16.58 -10.18 -7.11
CA LEU A 13 15.81 -10.87 -6.09
C LEU A 13 16.08 -12.38 -6.04
N SER A 14 17.10 -12.85 -6.75
CA SER A 14 17.43 -14.28 -6.87
C SER A 14 17.66 -14.95 -5.51
N ALA A 15 18.32 -14.26 -4.58
CA ALA A 15 18.54 -14.74 -3.21
C ALA A 15 17.28 -14.83 -2.35
N ARG A 16 16.14 -14.30 -2.81
CA ARG A 16 14.84 -14.35 -2.11
C ARG A 16 13.88 -15.39 -2.71
N ASN A 17 14.31 -16.18 -3.69
CA ASN A 17 13.44 -17.07 -4.46
C ASN A 17 12.23 -16.33 -5.07
N MET A 18 12.41 -15.04 -5.38
CA MET A 18 11.42 -14.25 -6.10
C MET A 18 11.85 -14.15 -7.55
N GLY A 19 10.88 -14.16 -8.47
CA GLY A 19 11.16 -13.88 -9.88
C GLY A 19 11.85 -12.53 -10.03
N SER A 20 12.73 -12.41 -11.03
CA SER A 20 13.36 -11.14 -11.42
C SER A 20 12.39 -10.19 -12.13
N ASP A 21 11.13 -10.57 -12.23
CA ASP A 21 10.12 -9.84 -12.98
C ASP A 21 9.77 -8.53 -12.27
N ASN A 22 9.17 -7.62 -13.04
CA ASN A 22 8.85 -6.27 -12.64
C ASN A 22 8.33 -6.12 -11.20
N ALA A 23 9.14 -5.50 -10.34
CA ALA A 23 8.87 -5.43 -8.91
C ALA A 23 7.60 -4.63 -8.57
N TRP A 24 7.23 -3.69 -9.43
CA TRP A 24 5.94 -3.01 -9.34
C TRP A 24 4.76 -3.93 -9.67
N ALA A 25 4.89 -4.77 -10.70
CA ALA A 25 3.88 -5.77 -11.04
C ALA A 25 3.68 -6.81 -9.92
N GLN A 26 4.74 -7.09 -9.15
CA GLN A 26 4.69 -7.98 -7.97
C GLN A 26 4.12 -7.33 -6.69
N MET A 27 3.71 -6.05 -6.74
CA MET A 27 3.01 -5.45 -5.61
C MET A 27 1.64 -6.11 -5.46
N PRO A 28 1.23 -6.55 -4.25
CA PRO A 28 0.00 -7.32 -4.10
C PRO A 28 -1.25 -6.60 -4.59
N GLU A 29 -1.33 -5.28 -4.39
CA GLU A 29 -2.44 -4.48 -4.90
C GLU A 29 -2.46 -4.37 -6.42
N VAL A 30 -1.30 -4.42 -7.08
CA VAL A 30 -1.16 -4.31 -8.54
C VAL A 30 -1.54 -5.64 -9.18
N GLU A 31 -0.98 -6.74 -8.69
CA GLU A 31 -1.28 -8.10 -9.16
C GLU A 31 -2.78 -8.38 -9.09
N CYS A 32 -3.43 -8.11 -7.96
CA CYS A 32 -4.87 -8.30 -7.79
C CYS A 32 -5.68 -7.42 -8.77
N VAL A 33 -5.30 -6.16 -8.99
CA VAL A 33 -6.04 -5.28 -9.90
C VAL A 33 -5.90 -5.72 -11.35
N GLU A 34 -4.71 -6.14 -11.78
CA GLU A 34 -4.51 -6.67 -13.13
C GLU A 34 -5.31 -7.96 -13.34
N ALA A 35 -5.33 -8.87 -12.35
CA ALA A 35 -6.18 -10.06 -12.38
C ALA A 35 -7.68 -9.72 -12.49
N ILE A 36 -8.16 -8.77 -11.68
CA ILE A 36 -9.57 -8.32 -11.73
C ILE A 36 -9.93 -7.72 -13.09
N ARG A 37 -9.01 -6.97 -13.71
CA ARG A 37 -9.22 -6.32 -15.03
C ARG A 37 -9.31 -7.30 -16.20
N CYS A 38 -8.81 -8.53 -16.04
CA CYS A 38 -8.95 -9.56 -17.06
C CYS A 38 -10.41 -9.97 -17.29
N ASP A 39 -11.32 -9.72 -16.34
CA ASP A 39 -12.76 -9.96 -16.51
C ASP A 39 -13.45 -8.71 -17.10
N PRO A 40 -13.94 -8.76 -18.36
CA PRO A 40 -14.57 -7.61 -19.01
C PRO A 40 -15.91 -7.17 -18.38
N ARG A 41 -16.48 -7.98 -17.47
CA ARG A 41 -17.70 -7.64 -16.74
C ARG A 41 -17.43 -6.69 -15.57
N ILE A 42 -16.17 -6.61 -15.12
CA ILE A 42 -15.79 -5.80 -13.98
C ILE A 42 -15.49 -4.37 -14.41
N SER A 43 -16.18 -3.40 -13.81
CA SER A 43 -15.98 -2.00 -14.13
C SER A 43 -14.78 -1.40 -13.37
N ALA A 44 -14.26 -0.27 -13.86
CA ALA A 44 -13.23 0.48 -13.13
C ALA A 44 -13.70 0.94 -11.73
N ARG A 45 -15.01 1.10 -11.54
CA ARG A 45 -15.60 1.40 -10.24
C ARG A 45 -15.47 0.21 -9.28
N ASP A 46 -15.68 -1.00 -9.75
CA ASP A 46 -15.59 -2.22 -8.92
C ASP A 46 -14.15 -2.47 -8.46
N VAL A 47 -13.17 -2.25 -9.35
CA VAL A 47 -11.73 -2.22 -9.00
C VAL A 47 -11.47 -1.23 -7.86
N ARG A 48 -12.02 -0.02 -7.94
CA ARG A 48 -11.83 1.02 -6.92
C ARG A 48 -12.55 0.70 -5.59
N LEU A 49 -13.68 0.00 -5.64
CA LEU A 49 -14.35 -0.53 -4.45
C LEU A 49 -13.50 -1.61 -3.78
N PHE A 50 -13.02 -2.58 -4.55
CA PHE A 50 -12.09 -3.61 -4.09
C PHE A 50 -10.89 -3.00 -3.37
N LEU A 51 -10.18 -2.08 -4.05
CA LEU A 51 -9.02 -1.37 -3.48
C LEU A 51 -9.37 -0.65 -2.17
N THR A 52 -10.54 -0.03 -2.09
CA THR A 52 -10.98 0.72 -0.90
C THR A 52 -11.21 -0.20 0.30
N PHE A 53 -11.92 -1.31 0.11
CA PHE A 53 -12.23 -2.22 1.19
C PHE A 53 -10.99 -2.98 1.68
N ILE A 54 -10.15 -3.49 0.76
CA ILE A 54 -8.93 -4.21 1.14
C ILE A 54 -7.90 -3.29 1.80
N SER A 55 -7.71 -2.06 1.28
CA SER A 55 -6.83 -1.07 1.92
C SER A 55 -7.26 -0.72 3.35
N ALA A 56 -8.56 -0.76 3.65
CA ALA A 56 -9.05 -0.51 5.01
C ALA A 56 -8.61 -1.61 5.99
N MET A 57 -8.44 -2.83 5.50
CA MET A 57 -8.01 -4.00 6.26
C MET A 57 -6.48 -4.14 6.35
N ASP A 58 -5.72 -3.36 5.59
CA ASP A 58 -4.25 -3.44 5.50
C ASP A 58 -3.55 -2.82 6.72
N ARG A 59 -3.77 -3.43 7.89
CA ARG A 59 -3.28 -2.95 9.18
C ARG A 59 -2.60 -4.06 9.96
N VAL A 60 -1.26 -4.00 10.04
CA VAL A 60 -0.47 -4.92 10.89
C VAL A 60 -0.68 -6.37 10.45
N ARG A 61 -0.66 -6.61 9.13
CA ARG A 61 -0.87 -7.91 8.50
C ARG A 61 0.21 -8.16 7.45
N ASP A 62 0.33 -9.41 7.06
CA ASP A 62 1.01 -9.73 5.82
C ASP A 62 0.15 -9.25 4.65
N ALA A 63 0.59 -8.18 3.98
CA ALA A 63 -0.10 -7.61 2.84
C ALA A 63 -0.36 -8.66 1.76
N VAL A 64 0.61 -9.53 1.44
CA VAL A 64 0.47 -10.51 0.36
C VAL A 64 -0.71 -11.44 0.64
N ARG A 65 -0.79 -11.98 1.86
CA ARG A 65 -1.91 -12.85 2.28
C ARG A 65 -3.25 -12.11 2.28
N LEU A 66 -3.26 -10.85 2.73
CA LEU A 66 -4.49 -10.06 2.79
C LEU A 66 -5.05 -9.77 1.39
N TRP A 67 -4.21 -9.34 0.46
CA TRP A 67 -4.64 -8.99 -0.90
C TRP A 67 -5.11 -10.22 -1.68
N SER A 68 -4.40 -11.36 -1.56
CA SER A 68 -4.84 -12.64 -2.13
C SER A 68 -6.18 -13.11 -1.53
N ALA A 69 -6.33 -13.13 -0.20
CA ALA A 69 -7.60 -13.44 0.44
C ALA A 69 -8.74 -12.48 0.03
N GLY A 70 -8.40 -11.22 -0.20
CA GLY A 70 -9.32 -10.20 -0.69
C GLY A 70 -9.80 -10.50 -2.11
N PHE A 71 -8.89 -10.92 -2.99
CA PHE A 71 -9.22 -11.32 -4.36
C PHE A 71 -10.14 -12.54 -4.37
N ASP A 72 -9.80 -13.59 -3.61
CA ASP A 72 -10.65 -14.79 -3.49
C ASP A 72 -12.06 -14.43 -2.98
N LEU A 73 -12.14 -13.52 -2.00
CA LEU A 73 -13.42 -13.01 -1.50
C LEU A 73 -14.18 -12.21 -2.56
N PHE A 74 -13.49 -11.42 -3.39
CA PHE A 74 -14.11 -10.63 -4.46
C PHE A 74 -14.71 -11.52 -5.54
N GLU A 75 -14.02 -12.60 -5.91
CA GLU A 75 -14.54 -13.58 -6.88
C GLU A 75 -15.73 -14.37 -6.32
N ALA A 76 -15.64 -14.83 -5.07
CA ALA A 76 -16.68 -15.66 -4.47
C ALA A 76 -17.91 -14.87 -4.01
N HIS A 77 -17.71 -13.63 -3.54
CA HIS A 77 -18.72 -12.82 -2.86
C HIS A 77 -18.66 -11.33 -3.28
N PRO A 78 -18.88 -11.00 -4.57
CA PRO A 78 -18.84 -9.61 -5.04
C PRO A 78 -19.86 -8.70 -4.32
N GLU A 79 -20.95 -9.25 -3.78
CA GLU A 79 -21.94 -8.52 -2.96
C GLU A 79 -21.32 -7.87 -1.71
N VAL A 80 -20.23 -8.43 -1.18
CA VAL A 80 -19.51 -7.90 -0.01
C VAL A 80 -18.77 -6.60 -0.35
N PHE A 81 -18.48 -6.36 -1.63
CA PHE A 81 -17.83 -5.14 -2.13
C PHE A 81 -18.83 -4.12 -2.69
N ASN A 82 -20.08 -4.51 -2.96
CA ASN A 82 -21.13 -3.57 -3.33
C ASN A 82 -21.57 -2.76 -2.09
N PRO A 83 -21.42 -1.42 -2.07
CA PRO A 83 -21.78 -0.60 -0.92
C PRO A 83 -23.23 -0.76 -0.43
N ILE A 84 -24.18 -0.91 -1.36
CA ILE A 84 -25.61 -1.03 -1.04
C ILE A 84 -25.84 -2.37 -0.35
N GLU A 85 -25.41 -3.47 -0.99
CA GLU A 85 -25.61 -4.83 -0.50
C GLU A 85 -24.86 -5.09 0.81
N ALA A 86 -23.56 -4.76 0.86
CA ALA A 86 -22.75 -4.95 2.07
C ALA A 86 -23.25 -4.15 3.28
N SER A 87 -23.83 -2.96 3.06
CA SER A 87 -24.40 -2.15 4.16
C SER A 87 -25.73 -2.71 4.68
N ALA A 88 -26.53 -3.30 3.80
CA ALA A 88 -27.80 -3.94 4.10
C ALA A 88 -27.64 -5.38 4.65
N MET A 89 -26.51 -6.03 4.36
CA MET A 89 -26.21 -7.40 4.77
C MET A 89 -26.33 -7.58 6.30
N PRO A 90 -26.95 -8.68 6.78
CA PRO A 90 -26.94 -9.00 8.20
C PRO A 90 -25.51 -9.07 8.73
N PHE A 91 -25.27 -8.46 9.89
CA PHE A 91 -23.92 -8.35 10.44
C PHE A 91 -23.25 -9.72 10.63
N SER A 92 -24.00 -10.73 11.07
CA SER A 92 -23.51 -12.11 11.23
C SER A 92 -23.06 -12.72 9.90
N VAL A 93 -23.79 -12.47 8.81
CA VAL A 93 -23.45 -12.96 7.47
C VAL A 93 -22.19 -12.27 6.96
N LEU A 94 -22.12 -10.94 7.02
CA LEU A 94 -20.93 -10.18 6.61
C LEU A 94 -19.70 -10.62 7.41
N ARG A 95 -19.85 -10.78 8.74
CA ARG A 95 -18.79 -11.25 9.63
C ARG A 95 -18.30 -12.63 9.23
N ALA A 96 -19.20 -13.56 8.92
CA ALA A 96 -18.84 -14.92 8.49
C ALA A 96 -18.04 -14.87 7.18
N ARG A 97 -18.52 -14.16 6.15
CA ARG A 97 -17.81 -14.02 4.86
C ARG A 97 -16.39 -13.44 5.02
N LEU A 98 -16.25 -12.39 5.82
CA LEU A 98 -14.95 -11.77 6.08
C LEU A 98 -14.02 -12.67 6.91
N PHE A 99 -14.58 -13.51 7.79
CA PHE A 99 -13.81 -14.45 8.59
C PHE A 99 -13.35 -15.65 7.77
N ASP A 100 -14.28 -16.31 7.07
CA ASP A 100 -14.04 -17.55 6.34
C ASP A 100 -13.06 -17.35 5.18
N SER A 101 -13.03 -16.15 4.59
CA SER A 101 -12.04 -15.76 3.57
C SER A 101 -10.66 -15.43 4.13
N GLY A 102 -10.50 -15.26 5.45
CA GLY A 102 -9.25 -14.81 6.07
C GLY A 102 -8.95 -13.32 5.93
N VAL A 103 -9.85 -12.53 5.30
CA VAL A 103 -9.71 -11.07 5.18
C VAL A 103 -9.76 -10.39 6.54
N SER A 104 -10.59 -10.89 7.47
CA SER A 104 -10.70 -10.34 8.82
C SER A 104 -9.91 -11.15 9.86
N GLN A 105 -9.11 -10.45 10.66
CA GLN A 105 -8.45 -11.02 11.84
C GLN A 105 -9.08 -10.53 13.16
N ARG A 106 -9.77 -9.39 13.13
CA ARG A 106 -10.48 -8.82 14.27
C ARG A 106 -11.96 -8.74 13.91
N HIS A 107 -12.60 -9.90 13.90
CA HIS A 107 -13.91 -10.11 13.25
C HIS A 107 -14.98 -9.08 13.60
N GLY A 108 -15.09 -8.64 14.86
CA GLY A 108 -16.02 -7.57 15.22
C GLY A 108 -15.62 -6.21 14.61
N PRO A 109 -14.50 -5.61 15.06
CA PRO A 109 -14.06 -4.29 14.59
C PRO A 109 -13.87 -4.16 13.08
N ASP A 110 -13.37 -5.22 12.41
CA ASP A 110 -13.18 -5.22 10.96
C ASP A 110 -14.53 -5.20 10.23
N THR A 111 -15.49 -6.04 10.66
CA THR A 111 -16.84 -6.08 10.08
C THR A 111 -17.58 -4.75 10.28
N GLU A 112 -17.47 -4.16 11.47
CA GLU A 112 -18.03 -2.84 11.75
C GLU A 112 -17.44 -1.75 10.85
N ALA A 113 -16.12 -1.76 10.66
CA ALA A 113 -15.45 -0.82 9.78
C ALA A 113 -15.88 -1.01 8.31
N TRP A 114 -15.92 -2.26 7.84
CA TRP A 114 -16.37 -2.62 6.50
C TRP A 114 -17.80 -2.12 6.25
N ARG A 115 -18.74 -2.44 7.15
CA ARG A 115 -20.14 -2.01 7.03
C ARG A 115 -20.29 -0.48 7.11
N SER A 116 -19.47 0.19 7.93
CA SER A 116 -19.46 1.65 8.05
C SER A 116 -18.97 2.33 6.76
N ILE A 117 -17.92 1.80 6.13
CA ILE A 117 -17.45 2.24 4.81
C ILE A 117 -18.54 2.02 3.77
N ALA A 118 -19.10 0.81 3.70
CA ALA A 118 -20.19 0.47 2.77
C ALA A 118 -21.37 1.44 2.90
N GLY A 119 -21.85 1.68 4.13
CA GLY A 119 -22.95 2.61 4.38
C GLY A 119 -22.60 4.07 4.03
N SER A 120 -21.33 4.47 4.15
CA SER A 120 -20.87 5.80 3.72
C SER A 120 -20.82 5.94 2.19
N LEU A 121 -20.40 4.89 1.49
CA LEU A 121 -20.34 4.83 0.03
C LEU A 121 -21.73 4.68 -0.60
N ALA A 122 -22.66 3.94 0.02
CA ALA A 122 -24.03 3.77 -0.45
C ALA A 122 -24.81 5.10 -0.50
N ARG A 123 -24.43 6.09 0.32
CA ARG A 123 -24.98 7.45 0.30
C ARG A 123 -24.43 8.33 -0.84
N ARG A 124 -23.39 7.88 -1.55
CA ARG A 124 -22.79 8.52 -2.73
C ARG A 124 -22.49 10.01 -2.54
N SER A 125 -21.82 10.37 -1.44
CA SER A 125 -21.50 11.76 -1.13
C SER A 125 -20.03 11.98 -0.74
N GLY A 126 -19.48 13.13 -1.12
CA GLY A 126 -18.10 13.51 -0.83
C GLY A 126 -17.09 13.02 -1.87
N SER A 127 -15.85 13.51 -1.72
CA SER A 127 -14.77 13.29 -2.69
C SER A 127 -14.35 11.82 -2.79
N VAL A 128 -14.47 11.03 -1.71
CA VAL A 128 -14.17 9.58 -1.74
C VAL A 128 -15.16 8.85 -2.65
N CYS A 129 -16.46 9.16 -2.58
CA CYS A 129 -17.45 8.56 -3.48
C CYS A 129 -17.19 8.97 -4.93
N ARG A 130 -16.85 10.25 -5.16
CA ARG A 130 -16.55 10.77 -6.50
C ARG A 130 -15.37 10.05 -7.15
N VAL A 131 -14.24 9.90 -6.45
CA VAL A 131 -13.08 9.20 -7.02
C VAL A 131 -13.36 7.72 -7.29
N ILE A 132 -14.20 7.05 -6.47
CA ILE A 132 -14.61 5.67 -6.71
C ILE A 132 -15.54 5.58 -7.93
N ASP A 133 -16.57 6.42 -7.99
CA ASP A 133 -17.60 6.33 -9.03
C ASP A 133 -17.11 6.85 -10.38
N SER A 134 -16.51 8.04 -10.43
CA SER A 134 -16.11 8.70 -11.67
C SER A 134 -14.62 8.59 -12.00
N GLY A 135 -13.79 8.08 -11.08
CA GLY A 135 -12.35 8.02 -11.28
C GLY A 135 -11.67 9.39 -11.27
N VAL A 136 -12.30 10.44 -10.73
CA VAL A 136 -11.71 11.79 -10.68
C VAL A 136 -11.72 12.32 -9.25
N GLY A 137 -10.61 12.88 -8.80
CA GLY A 137 -10.48 13.37 -7.43
C GLY A 137 -9.41 14.44 -7.27
N ASP A 138 -9.32 14.94 -6.04
CA ASP A 138 -8.26 15.84 -5.62
C ASP A 138 -7.67 15.31 -4.31
N ALA A 139 -6.35 15.18 -4.25
CA ALA A 139 -5.67 14.56 -3.12
C ALA A 139 -5.99 15.23 -1.78
N LYS A 140 -6.08 16.57 -1.73
CA LYS A 140 -6.34 17.32 -0.50
C LYS A 140 -7.77 17.11 -0.02
N GLU A 141 -8.72 17.12 -0.95
CA GLU A 141 -10.12 16.86 -0.64
C GLU A 141 -10.34 15.41 -0.18
N LEU A 142 -9.70 14.45 -0.83
CA LEU A 142 -9.75 13.04 -0.45
C LEU A 142 -9.23 12.81 0.96
N LEU A 143 -8.06 13.37 1.30
CA LEU A 143 -7.51 13.27 2.66
C LEU A 143 -8.42 13.93 3.71
N ARG A 144 -9.12 15.01 3.36
CA ARG A 144 -10.11 15.66 4.22
C ARG A 144 -11.34 14.79 4.40
N ASP A 145 -11.90 14.26 3.30
CA ASP A 145 -13.12 13.46 3.32
C ASP A 145 -12.91 12.11 4.03
N LEU A 146 -11.73 11.48 3.88
CA LEU A 146 -11.36 10.28 4.65
C LEU A 146 -11.43 10.52 6.17
N ARG A 147 -11.17 11.74 6.64
CA ARG A 147 -11.22 12.11 8.07
C ARG A 147 -12.60 12.58 8.53
N SER A 148 -13.57 12.69 7.62
CA SER A 148 -14.90 13.19 7.91
C SER A 148 -15.70 12.23 8.79
N ARG A 149 -16.72 12.79 9.44
CA ARG A 149 -17.63 12.10 10.35
C ARG A 149 -19.06 12.18 9.84
N ASP A 150 -19.88 11.19 10.18
CA ASP A 150 -21.32 11.22 9.93
C ASP A 150 -22.03 12.15 10.92
N ARG A 151 -23.36 12.29 10.76
CA ARG A 151 -24.19 13.13 11.64
C ARG A 151 -24.17 12.69 13.11
N MET A 152 -23.80 11.44 13.39
CA MET A 152 -23.67 10.89 14.74
C MET A 152 -22.23 11.02 15.29
N GLY A 153 -21.35 11.74 14.58
CA GLY A 153 -19.96 11.92 14.97
C GLY A 153 -19.08 10.68 14.73
N ARG A 154 -19.58 9.63 14.07
CA ARG A 154 -18.79 8.42 13.77
C ARG A 154 -17.94 8.63 12.53
N SER A 155 -16.77 8.02 12.48
CA SER A 155 -15.91 8.06 11.28
C SER A 155 -16.66 7.51 10.08
N ARG A 156 -16.66 8.21 8.94
CA ARG A 156 -17.25 7.68 7.70
C ARG A 156 -16.41 6.57 7.07
N TYR A 157 -15.09 6.71 7.19
CA TYR A 157 -14.09 5.79 6.65
C TYR A 157 -13.15 5.32 7.76
N PRO A 158 -13.68 4.54 8.74
CA PRO A 158 -12.83 3.95 9.76
C PRO A 158 -11.67 3.17 9.14
N MET A 159 -10.56 3.08 9.88
CA MET A 159 -9.31 2.43 9.46
C MET A 159 -8.53 3.12 8.32
N LEU A 160 -9.18 3.76 7.35
CA LEU A 160 -8.52 4.47 6.24
C LEU A 160 -8.00 5.87 6.61
N ARG A 161 -8.63 6.57 7.57
CA ARG A 161 -8.30 7.97 7.93
C ARG A 161 -6.92 8.24 8.54
N GLY A 162 -6.12 7.19 8.76
CA GLY A 162 -4.85 7.26 9.50
C GLY A 162 -3.73 7.93 8.69
N PRO A 163 -2.67 8.42 9.35
CA PRO A 163 -1.56 9.11 8.69
C PRO A 163 -0.72 8.23 7.75
N LYS A 164 -0.88 6.89 7.82
CA LYS A 164 -0.29 5.92 6.87
C LYS A 164 -1.30 5.56 5.78
N LEU A 165 -2.46 5.03 6.17
CA LEU A 165 -3.41 4.45 5.23
C LEU A 165 -4.11 5.49 4.36
N ALA A 166 -4.32 6.72 4.83
CA ALA A 166 -4.95 7.74 4.00
C ALA A 166 -4.08 8.11 2.77
N PRO A 167 -2.80 8.49 2.91
CA PRO A 167 -1.96 8.77 1.74
C PRO A 167 -1.73 7.52 0.87
N MET A 168 -1.55 6.34 1.49
CA MET A 168 -1.41 5.07 0.77
C MET A 168 -2.64 4.76 -0.08
N TRP A 169 -3.85 4.93 0.45
CA TRP A 169 -5.08 4.73 -0.29
C TRP A 169 -5.20 5.71 -1.46
N VAL A 170 -4.91 7.01 -1.26
CA VAL A 170 -4.93 7.98 -2.38
C VAL A 170 -3.96 7.58 -3.49
N ARG A 171 -2.74 7.13 -3.15
CA ARG A 171 -1.79 6.56 -4.11
C ARG A 171 -2.43 5.38 -4.86
N ILE A 172 -2.94 4.39 -4.14
CA ILE A 172 -3.53 3.17 -4.70
C ILE A 172 -4.70 3.49 -5.63
N MET A 173 -5.53 4.48 -5.29
CA MET A 173 -6.65 4.91 -6.12
C MET A 173 -6.18 5.49 -7.45
N SER A 174 -5.07 6.25 -7.47
CA SER A 174 -4.46 6.71 -8.73
C SER A 174 -3.78 5.56 -9.47
N SER A 175 -2.93 4.80 -8.79
CA SER A 175 -2.17 3.68 -9.32
C SER A 175 -2.04 2.56 -8.27
N PRO A 176 -2.63 1.37 -8.50
CA PRO A 176 -3.15 0.86 -9.78
C PRO A 176 -4.61 1.23 -10.12
N GLY A 177 -5.35 1.92 -9.26
CA GLY A 177 -6.81 2.14 -9.40
C GLY A 177 -7.27 2.96 -10.60
N GLY A 178 -6.34 3.62 -11.31
CA GLY A 178 -6.59 4.32 -12.57
C GLY A 178 -7.44 5.57 -12.43
N ALA A 179 -7.56 6.14 -11.22
CA ALA A 179 -8.19 7.42 -11.02
C ALA A 179 -7.25 8.58 -11.40
N ASP A 180 -7.81 9.59 -12.04
CA ASP A 180 -7.18 10.88 -12.24
C ASP A 180 -7.32 11.72 -10.97
N ILE A 181 -6.19 12.01 -10.31
CA ILE A 181 -6.17 12.68 -9.02
C ILE A 181 -5.31 13.93 -9.09
N ASP A 182 -5.95 15.09 -8.98
CA ASP A 182 -5.29 16.38 -8.90
C ASP A 182 -4.44 16.49 -7.63
N ARG A 183 -3.33 17.24 -7.76
CA ARG A 183 -2.39 17.56 -6.68
C ARG A 183 -1.83 16.32 -5.96
N ILE A 184 -1.62 15.24 -6.70
CA ILE A 184 -1.06 13.99 -6.17
C ILE A 184 0.32 14.17 -5.53
N ASP A 185 1.05 15.22 -5.92
CA ASP A 185 2.35 15.63 -5.38
C ASP A 185 2.32 15.96 -3.88
N ILE A 186 1.15 16.32 -3.33
CA ILE A 186 1.02 16.62 -1.90
C ILE A 186 1.02 15.34 -1.04
N ILE A 187 0.83 14.17 -1.64
CA ILE A 187 0.76 12.90 -0.93
C ILE A 187 2.16 12.56 -0.43
N PRO A 188 2.41 12.54 0.89
CA PRO A 188 3.71 12.19 1.42
C PRO A 188 3.94 10.68 1.33
N VAL A 189 5.19 10.27 1.48
CA VAL A 189 5.52 8.85 1.73
C VAL A 189 4.77 8.36 2.97
N ALA A 190 4.16 7.17 2.90
CA ALA A 190 3.37 6.57 3.96
C ALA A 190 4.29 5.84 4.96
N VAL A 191 5.05 6.62 5.74
CA VAL A 191 6.10 6.10 6.62
C VAL A 191 5.58 5.06 7.63
N ASP A 192 6.12 3.85 7.52
CA ASP A 192 6.00 2.75 8.48
C ASP A 192 7.39 2.23 8.90
N VAL A 193 7.44 1.05 9.52
CA VAL A 193 8.70 0.45 9.98
C VAL A 193 9.64 0.11 8.83
N GLN A 194 9.12 -0.29 7.66
CA GLN A 194 9.93 -0.66 6.49
C GLN A 194 10.50 0.58 5.82
N VAL A 195 9.65 1.58 5.60
CA VAL A 195 10.09 2.88 5.04
C VAL A 195 11.14 3.53 5.94
N ARG A 196 10.91 3.54 7.26
CA ARG A 196 11.87 4.08 8.23
C ARG A 196 13.20 3.34 8.15
N ARG A 197 13.17 2.00 8.16
CA ARG A 197 14.36 1.16 8.08
C ARG A 197 15.21 1.49 6.85
N VAL A 198 14.60 1.60 5.67
CA VAL A 198 15.32 1.99 4.44
C VAL A 198 15.92 3.38 4.57
N THR A 199 15.15 4.34 5.09
CA THR A 199 15.59 5.74 5.25
C THR A 199 16.82 5.85 6.16
N GLU A 200 16.80 5.14 7.30
CA GLU A 200 17.91 5.13 8.26
C GLU A 200 19.12 4.37 7.71
N ASN A 201 18.92 3.20 7.09
CA ASN A 201 20.00 2.39 6.50
C ASN A 201 20.73 3.10 5.35
N LEU A 202 20.07 4.04 4.68
CA LEU A 202 20.63 4.88 3.62
C LEU A 202 21.12 6.25 4.13
N LYS A 203 21.02 6.53 5.44
CA LYS A 203 21.36 7.83 6.06
C LYS A 203 20.69 9.04 5.39
N VAL A 204 19.45 8.86 4.94
CA VAL A 204 18.66 9.97 4.37
C VAL A 204 18.23 10.92 5.49
N THR A 205 18.03 10.42 6.70
CA THR A 205 17.74 11.19 7.92
C THR A 205 18.42 10.57 9.14
N ASP A 206 18.71 11.38 10.15
CA ASP A 206 19.19 10.91 11.46
C ASP A 206 18.03 10.77 12.45
N THR A 207 17.19 9.74 12.24
CA THR A 207 16.02 9.48 13.08
C THR A 207 16.20 8.32 14.05
N GLN A 208 17.42 7.77 14.15
CA GLN A 208 17.69 6.60 14.95
C GLN A 208 17.36 6.87 16.42
N GLY A 209 16.72 5.90 17.09
CA GLY A 209 16.28 6.04 18.49
C GLY A 209 15.03 6.92 18.70
N LEU A 210 14.58 7.70 17.71
CA LEU A 210 13.33 8.44 17.82
C LEU A 210 12.13 7.48 17.83
N LYS A 211 11.06 7.84 18.55
CA LYS A 211 9.76 7.16 18.41
C LYS A 211 9.22 7.42 17.01
N LEU A 212 8.59 6.42 16.39
CA LEU A 212 8.09 6.52 15.01
C LEU A 212 7.25 7.79 14.77
N LYS A 213 6.36 8.16 15.71
CA LYS A 213 5.54 9.39 15.61
C LYS A 213 6.37 10.67 15.42
N LYS A 214 7.56 10.75 16.01
CA LYS A 214 8.49 11.88 15.88
C LYS A 214 9.36 11.79 14.63
N ALA A 215 9.78 10.59 14.25
CA ALA A 215 10.56 10.37 13.04
C ALA A 215 9.77 10.66 11.74
N LYS A 216 8.45 10.42 11.74
CA LYS A 216 7.62 10.52 10.52
C LYS A 216 7.74 11.86 9.78
N PRO A 217 7.55 13.04 10.41
CA PRO A 217 7.64 14.32 9.69
C PRO A 217 9.03 14.59 9.10
N GLU A 218 10.10 14.18 9.80
CA GLU A 218 11.48 14.34 9.33
C GLU A 218 11.75 13.48 8.09
N ILE A 219 11.35 12.21 8.14
CA ILE A 219 11.46 11.27 6.99
C ILE A 219 10.64 11.79 5.80
N GLN A 220 9.40 12.25 6.04
CA GLN A 220 8.54 12.78 4.99
C GLN A 220 9.14 14.03 4.34
N SER A 221 9.69 14.94 5.13
CA SER A 221 10.36 16.16 4.65
C SER A 221 11.58 15.82 3.80
N ALA A 222 12.45 14.93 4.28
CA ALA A 222 13.65 14.53 3.56
C ALA A 222 13.34 13.90 2.21
N TRP A 223 12.36 12.99 2.16
CA TRP A 223 11.95 12.38 0.89
C TRP A 223 11.26 13.38 -0.04
N HIS A 224 10.44 14.29 0.48
CA HIS A 224 9.85 15.35 -0.34
C HIS A 224 10.93 16.20 -1.02
N ASN A 225 11.92 16.66 -0.26
CA ASN A 225 13.04 17.43 -0.80
C ASN A 225 13.84 16.63 -1.84
N ALA A 226 14.08 15.34 -1.58
CA ALA A 226 14.77 14.47 -2.53
C ALA A 226 13.99 14.27 -3.83
N VAL A 227 12.66 14.14 -3.76
CA VAL A 227 11.78 14.07 -4.93
C VAL A 227 11.79 15.37 -5.71
N SER A 228 11.73 16.53 -5.04
CA SER A 228 11.78 17.83 -5.72
C SER A 228 13.11 18.07 -6.45
N ALA A 229 14.21 17.50 -5.95
CA ALA A 229 15.55 17.65 -6.53
C ALA A 229 15.88 16.61 -7.62
N ALA A 230 15.09 15.55 -7.77
CA ALA A 230 15.43 14.43 -8.65
C ALA A 230 14.23 13.99 -9.51
N ARG A 231 14.51 13.55 -10.74
CA ARG A 231 13.49 12.86 -11.53
C ARG A 231 13.30 11.44 -11.00
N ILE A 232 12.13 11.17 -10.45
CA ILE A 232 11.74 9.86 -9.92
C ILE A 232 10.84 9.15 -10.94
N GLY A 233 11.17 7.90 -11.26
CA GLY A 233 10.33 7.01 -12.07
C GLY A 233 8.99 6.67 -11.40
N GLY A 234 8.16 5.91 -12.10
CA GLY A 234 6.86 5.45 -11.58
C GLY A 234 5.79 5.42 -12.66
N PRO A 235 4.65 4.77 -12.36
CA PRO A 235 3.54 4.67 -13.29
C PRO A 235 2.87 6.03 -13.52
N SER A 236 2.11 6.12 -14.60
CA SER A 236 1.32 7.30 -14.92
C SER A 236 0.40 7.67 -13.75
N GLY A 237 0.21 8.96 -13.50
CA GLY A 237 -0.61 9.48 -12.39
C GLY A 237 0.16 9.71 -11.09
N ILE A 238 1.25 8.99 -10.80
CA ILE A 238 2.08 9.22 -9.58
C ILE A 238 3.56 9.50 -9.87
N LYS A 239 4.02 9.35 -11.12
CA LYS A 239 5.40 9.60 -11.54
C LYS A 239 5.92 10.97 -11.06
N GLY A 240 7.17 10.99 -10.59
CA GLY A 240 7.81 12.23 -10.13
C GLY A 240 7.30 12.74 -8.78
N THR A 241 6.55 11.95 -8.03
CA THR A 241 6.02 12.34 -6.71
C THR A 241 6.45 11.37 -5.61
N CYS A 242 6.26 11.79 -4.35
CA CYS A 242 6.40 10.91 -3.19
C CYS A 242 5.48 9.67 -3.26
N ALA A 243 4.34 9.77 -3.94
CA ALA A 243 3.43 8.63 -4.11
C ALA A 243 4.04 7.51 -4.97
N ALA A 244 4.89 7.83 -5.96
CA ALA A 244 5.68 6.81 -6.67
C ALA A 244 6.83 6.24 -5.84
N LEU A 245 7.39 7.03 -4.92
CA LEU A 245 8.51 6.57 -4.11
C LEU A 245 8.09 5.59 -3.00
N ASP A 246 6.90 5.77 -2.44
CA ASP A 246 6.35 4.95 -1.34
C ASP A 246 6.43 3.42 -1.54
N PRO A 247 5.89 2.83 -2.64
CA PRO A 247 5.94 1.38 -2.85
C PRO A 247 7.39 0.88 -2.98
N ALA A 248 8.27 1.65 -3.64
CA ALA A 248 9.67 1.28 -3.77
C ALA A 248 10.39 1.23 -2.42
N LEU A 249 10.15 2.23 -1.55
CA LEU A 249 10.73 2.24 -0.19
C LEU A 249 10.22 1.06 0.65
N TRP A 250 8.92 0.78 0.60
CA TRP A 250 8.35 -0.37 1.29
C TRP A 250 8.97 -1.69 0.79
N PHE A 251 9.10 -1.84 -0.53
CA PHE A 251 9.67 -3.03 -1.17
C PHE A 251 11.13 -3.25 -0.75
N PHE A 252 11.96 -2.21 -0.82
CA PHE A 252 13.35 -2.27 -0.35
C PHE A 252 13.44 -2.62 1.15
N GLY A 253 12.52 -2.12 1.97
CA GLY A 253 12.48 -2.45 3.39
C GLY A 253 12.14 -3.92 3.63
N LYS A 254 11.10 -4.42 2.96
CA LYS A 254 10.61 -5.79 3.11
C LYS A 254 11.59 -6.82 2.53
N TYR A 255 12.04 -6.66 1.30
CA TYR A 255 12.82 -7.68 0.58
C TYR A 255 14.33 -7.42 0.57
N GLY A 256 14.75 -6.18 0.79
CA GLY A 256 16.16 -5.79 0.89
C GLY A 256 16.63 -5.80 2.34
N CYS A 257 16.27 -4.77 3.10
CA CYS A 257 16.81 -4.53 4.45
C CYS A 257 16.44 -5.63 5.45
N SER A 258 15.16 -6.06 5.51
CA SER A 258 14.76 -7.14 6.43
C SER A 258 15.51 -8.43 6.15
N HIS A 259 15.73 -8.77 4.88
CA HIS A 259 16.51 -9.95 4.51
C HIS A 259 17.96 -9.83 4.97
N CYS A 260 18.62 -8.68 4.74
CA CYS A 260 20.00 -8.48 5.19
C CYS A 260 20.15 -8.60 6.72
N GLU A 261 19.18 -8.10 7.48
CA GLU A 261 19.14 -8.22 8.94
C GLU A 261 18.99 -9.68 9.39
N ASN A 262 18.09 -10.44 8.76
CA ASN A 262 17.86 -11.84 9.08
C ASN A 262 19.08 -12.71 8.78
N GLU A 263 19.71 -12.51 7.62
CA GLU A 263 20.92 -13.25 7.22
C GLU A 263 22.19 -12.72 7.90
N ARG A 264 22.11 -11.58 8.60
CA ARG A 264 23.26 -10.83 9.14
C ARG A 264 24.35 -10.59 8.09
N GLN A 265 23.93 -10.35 6.86
CA GLN A 265 24.78 -10.21 5.69
C GLN A 265 24.17 -9.22 4.71
N ARG A 266 24.97 -8.35 4.12
CA ARG A 266 24.49 -7.47 3.03
C ARG A 266 24.33 -8.28 1.76
N VAL A 267 23.08 -8.44 1.35
CA VAL A 267 22.70 -9.01 0.05
C VAL A 267 22.00 -7.90 -0.75
N PRO A 268 22.72 -7.11 -1.56
CA PRO A 268 22.14 -6.03 -2.35
C PRO A 268 21.00 -6.52 -3.25
N ILE A 269 19.91 -5.74 -3.35
CA ILE A 269 18.85 -5.98 -4.34
C ILE A 269 18.86 -4.97 -5.48
N GLY A 270 19.61 -3.87 -5.37
CA GLY A 270 19.61 -2.81 -6.38
C GLY A 270 20.73 -1.81 -6.11
N LEU A 271 20.91 -0.84 -7.01
CA LEU A 271 22.00 0.13 -6.94
C LEU A 271 21.93 0.99 -5.68
N ALA A 272 20.73 1.30 -5.18
CA ALA A 272 20.56 2.02 -3.93
C ALA A 272 21.27 1.34 -2.74
N CYS A 273 21.41 0.00 -2.75
CA CYS A 273 22.10 -0.74 -1.69
C CYS A 273 23.60 -0.45 -1.60
N ASN A 274 24.22 0.15 -2.62
CA ASN A 274 25.63 0.56 -2.58
C ASN A 274 25.88 1.67 -1.55
N HIS A 275 24.85 2.46 -1.24
CA HIS A 275 24.91 3.53 -0.25
C HIS A 275 24.50 3.07 1.15
N CYS A 276 24.08 1.81 1.31
CA CYS A 276 23.64 1.26 2.58
C CYS A 276 24.80 1.19 3.59
N GLN A 277 24.48 1.54 4.83
CA GLN A 277 25.42 1.68 5.95
C GLN A 277 25.26 0.57 6.98
N LEU A 278 24.53 -0.50 6.66
CA LEU A 278 24.49 -1.69 7.49
C LEU A 278 25.90 -2.25 7.65
N ASP A 279 26.33 -2.44 8.89
CA ASP A 279 27.64 -2.97 9.24
C ASP A 279 27.60 -4.52 9.26
N PHE A 280 27.24 -5.10 8.11
CA PHE A 280 27.30 -6.53 7.88
C PHE A 280 28.26 -6.84 6.73
N PRO A 281 28.93 -8.01 6.75
CA PRO A 281 29.75 -8.44 5.62
C PRO A 281 28.90 -8.54 4.35
N ILE A 282 29.50 -8.26 3.19
CA ILE A 282 28.83 -8.37 1.89
C ILE A 282 28.86 -9.84 1.44
N ALA A 283 27.70 -10.36 0.99
CA ALA A 283 27.63 -11.70 0.43
C ALA A 283 28.49 -11.85 -0.82
N ALA A 284 29.28 -12.92 -0.87
CA ALA A 284 30.00 -13.29 -2.09
C ALA A 284 28.97 -13.63 -3.18
N LYS A 285 29.15 -13.10 -4.39
CA LYS A 285 28.29 -13.46 -5.52
C LYS A 285 28.37 -14.97 -5.76
N GLY A 286 27.24 -15.67 -5.61
CA GLY A 286 27.12 -17.12 -5.90
C GLY A 286 27.13 -18.07 -4.71
N SER A 287 27.29 -17.61 -3.47
CA SER A 287 27.12 -18.49 -2.30
C SER A 287 25.63 -18.66 -1.98
N ARG A 288 25.00 -19.73 -2.47
CA ARG A 288 23.69 -20.14 -1.94
C ARG A 288 23.88 -20.58 -0.49
N PRO A 289 23.08 -20.08 0.47
CA PRO A 289 23.09 -20.63 1.82
C PRO A 289 22.66 -22.10 1.72
N GLY A 290 23.54 -23.01 2.14
CA GLY A 290 23.18 -24.41 2.29
C GLY A 290 22.08 -24.51 3.33
N THR A 291 20.89 -24.94 2.92
CA THR A 291 19.79 -25.23 3.82
C THR A 291 20.24 -26.30 4.81
N SER A 292 20.51 -25.89 6.04
CA SER A 292 20.67 -26.82 7.16
C SER A 292 19.26 -27.25 7.54
N ASN A 293 18.94 -28.53 7.32
CA ASN A 293 17.71 -29.16 7.83
C ASN A 293 17.73 -29.26 9.35
#